data_AF-A0A935AQB9-F1
#
_entry.id   AF-A0A935AQB9-F1
#
_cell.length_a   1.000
_cell.length_b   1.000
_cell.length_c   1.000
_cell.angle_alpha   90.00
_cell.angle_beta   90.00
_cell.angle_gamma   90.00
#
_symmetry.space_group_name_H-M   'P 1'
#
loop_
_entity.id
_entity.type
_entity.pdbx_description
1 polymer ?
#
loop_
_entity_poly.entity_id
_entity_poly.type
_entity_poly.pdbx_seq_one_letter_code
_entity_poly.pdbx_strand_id
1 'polypeptide(L)'
;MRSHITLFLTIIVVELVTAQNNNSKICKAMLQVDPIIETTEKTHYIFTGSDTTGLNVKMTKITIMEGRTEMVKRRDKNCTKPNILDCYINVMEEVPPVTMNLYTLAGPDVTTEYDTRKEKVQVVRREAGQQEVDIVCTKNRSKSLINKIQKALIAQGYPLTVNGTLDQATNLSISDFQKSKSLAYGDLTLETLAALGIK
;
A
#
# COMPACT_ATOMS: atom_id res chain seq x y z
N MET A 1 -11.06 53.78 68.94
CA MET A 1 -10.23 54.36 67.86
C MET A 1 -8.75 54.27 68.25
N ARG A 2 -7.99 53.38 67.58
CA ARG A 2 -6.52 53.24 67.46
C ARG A 2 -6.23 51.75 67.20
N SER A 3 -6.26 51.31 65.94
CA SER A 3 -5.22 51.34 64.90
C SER A 3 -4.33 50.09 64.95
N HIS A 4 -4.46 49.31 63.88
CA HIS A 4 -3.87 48.00 63.61
C HIS A 4 -2.39 48.08 63.21
N ILE A 5 -1.59 47.11 63.64
CA ILE A 5 -0.36 46.70 62.94
C ILE A 5 -0.36 45.16 62.90
N THR A 6 -0.80 44.61 61.77
CA THR A 6 -0.73 43.17 61.44
C THR A 6 0.57 42.92 60.68
N LEU A 7 1.48 42.15 61.29
CA LEU A 7 2.72 41.68 60.68
C LEU A 7 2.47 40.27 60.09
N PHE A 8 2.32 40.17 58.77
CA PHE A 8 2.19 38.89 58.08
C PHE A 8 3.58 38.31 57.80
N LEU A 9 3.91 37.20 58.48
CA LEU A 9 5.08 36.38 58.23
C LEU A 9 4.78 35.44 57.05
N THR A 10 5.37 35.67 55.89
CA THR A 10 5.25 34.80 54.72
C THR A 10 6.18 33.59 54.87
N ILE A 11 5.62 32.42 55.16
CA ILE A 11 6.30 31.12 55.07
C ILE A 11 6.26 30.68 53.61
N ILE A 12 7.43 30.66 52.96
CA ILE A 12 7.61 30.08 51.63
C ILE A 12 7.66 28.55 51.81
N VAL A 13 6.56 27.87 51.49
CA VAL A 13 6.55 26.41 51.32
C VAL A 13 7.01 26.13 49.90
N VAL A 14 8.25 25.65 49.75
CA VAL A 14 8.77 25.11 48.51
C VAL A 14 8.17 23.71 48.35
N GLU A 15 7.06 23.61 47.62
CA GLU A 15 6.59 22.32 47.13
C GLU A 15 7.47 21.90 45.95
N LEU A 16 8.37 20.94 46.20
CA LEU A 16 8.96 20.13 45.13
C LEU A 16 7.83 19.34 44.46
N VAL A 17 7.34 19.83 43.33
CA VAL A 17 6.56 19.03 42.39
C VAL A 17 7.51 18.02 41.77
N THR A 18 7.48 16.78 42.25
CA THR A 18 8.07 15.66 41.51
C THR A 18 7.14 15.35 40.34
N ALA A 19 7.48 15.88 39.16
CA ALA A 19 6.90 15.43 37.91
C ALA A 19 7.34 13.97 37.68
N GLN A 20 6.51 13.01 38.09
CA GLN A 20 6.64 11.62 37.67
C GLN A 20 6.42 11.57 36.15
N ASN A 21 7.52 11.64 35.41
CA ASN A 21 7.56 11.37 33.98
C ASN A 21 7.27 9.88 33.77
N ASN A 22 5.99 9.52 33.61
CA ASN A 22 5.56 8.20 33.15
C ASN A 22 5.99 8.03 31.69
N ASN A 23 7.27 7.69 31.52
CA ASN A 23 7.92 7.43 30.25
C ASN A 23 7.40 6.09 29.68
N SER A 24 6.18 6.12 29.12
CA SER A 24 5.66 5.04 28.27
C SER A 24 6.45 5.06 26.96
N LYS A 25 7.65 4.51 26.99
CA LYS A 25 8.53 4.41 25.83
C LYS A 25 7.86 3.53 24.77
N ILE A 26 7.23 4.17 23.78
CA ILE A 26 6.71 3.50 22.58
C ILE A 26 7.89 2.83 21.88
N CYS A 27 7.77 1.55 21.57
CA CYS A 27 8.79 0.83 20.82
C CYS A 27 8.57 1.07 19.32
N LYS A 28 9.66 1.24 18.58
CA LYS A 28 9.65 1.44 17.13
C LYS A 28 10.47 0.35 16.45
N ALA A 29 10.10 0.02 15.22
CA ALA A 29 10.88 -0.88 14.37
C ALA A 29 10.77 -0.44 12.90
N MET A 30 11.85 -0.65 12.15
CA MET A 30 11.85 -0.55 10.69
C MET A 30 11.24 -1.83 10.11
N LEU A 31 10.02 -1.73 9.58
CA LEU A 31 9.28 -2.86 9.01
C LEU A 31 9.07 -2.69 7.51
N GLN A 32 8.81 -3.81 6.83
CA GLN A 32 8.57 -3.82 5.38
C GLN A 32 7.17 -3.32 5.05
N VAL A 33 7.04 -2.64 3.92
CA VAL A 33 5.76 -2.18 3.37
C VAL A 33 5.67 -2.54 1.88
N ASP A 34 4.50 -3.04 1.48
CA ASP A 34 4.19 -3.30 0.07
C ASP A 34 3.77 -2.00 -0.65
N PRO A 35 3.94 -1.89 -1.97
CA PRO A 35 3.50 -0.72 -2.70
C PRO A 35 1.97 -0.61 -2.69
N ILE A 36 1.46 0.60 -2.61
CA ILE A 36 0.03 0.87 -2.77
C ILE A 36 -0.17 1.34 -4.20
N ILE A 37 -0.84 0.52 -5.01
CA ILE A 37 -1.13 0.80 -6.42
C ILE A 37 -2.62 1.13 -6.54
N GLU A 38 -2.93 2.30 -7.09
CA GLU A 38 -4.30 2.75 -7.33
C GLU A 38 -4.56 2.84 -8.83
N THR A 39 -5.77 2.48 -9.27
CA THR A 39 -6.18 2.70 -10.66
C THR A 39 -6.86 4.06 -10.76
N THR A 40 -6.31 4.94 -11.59
CA THR A 40 -6.85 6.29 -11.83
C THR A 40 -7.23 6.46 -13.30
N GLU A 41 -8.24 7.28 -13.57
CA GLU A 41 -8.63 7.62 -14.95
C GLU A 41 -7.89 8.90 -15.38
N LYS A 42 -6.97 8.75 -16.33
CA LYS A 42 -6.26 9.87 -16.95
C LYS A 42 -6.97 10.27 -18.23
N THR A 43 -7.29 11.56 -18.35
CA THR A 43 -7.86 12.13 -19.57
C THR A 43 -6.75 12.72 -20.42
N HIS A 44 -6.72 12.33 -21.70
CA HIS A 44 -5.81 12.84 -22.71
C HIS A 44 -6.60 13.70 -23.70
N TYR A 45 -6.11 14.92 -23.96
CA TYR A 45 -6.64 15.81 -24.98
C TYR A 45 -5.82 15.63 -26.25
N ILE A 46 -6.37 14.96 -27.25
CA ILE A 46 -5.70 14.58 -28.49
C ILE A 46 -5.90 15.71 -29.50
N PHE A 47 -4.81 16.31 -29.97
CA PHE A 47 -4.88 17.33 -31.00
C PHE A 47 -5.34 16.74 -32.33
N THR A 48 -6.37 17.33 -32.93
CA THR A 48 -6.95 16.89 -34.23
C THR A 48 -6.77 17.91 -35.35
N GLY A 49 -6.20 19.07 -35.04
CA GLY A 49 -5.92 20.14 -35.99
C GLY A 49 -4.72 19.88 -36.90
N SER A 50 -4.48 20.82 -37.82
CA SER A 50 -3.36 20.77 -38.75
C SER A 50 -2.17 21.65 -38.37
N ASP A 51 -2.38 22.71 -37.58
CA ASP A 51 -1.34 23.65 -37.18
C ASP A 51 -1.03 23.56 -35.67
N THR A 52 0.23 23.25 -35.35
CA THR A 52 0.70 23.07 -33.96
C THR A 52 1.42 24.30 -33.42
N THR A 53 1.54 25.37 -34.20
CA THR A 53 2.32 26.57 -33.88
C THR A 53 1.79 27.22 -32.60
N GLY A 54 2.64 27.30 -31.57
CA GLY A 54 2.29 27.89 -30.28
C GLY A 54 1.49 26.97 -29.33
N LEU A 55 1.11 25.75 -29.75
CA LEU A 55 0.24 24.86 -28.96
C LEU A 55 1.00 23.93 -27.98
N ASN A 56 2.33 23.95 -27.97
CA ASN A 56 3.19 23.12 -27.09
C ASN A 56 2.76 21.64 -27.01
N VAL A 57 2.38 21.08 -28.16
CA VAL A 57 1.88 19.72 -28.30
C VAL A 57 2.93 18.70 -27.84
N LYS A 58 2.54 17.74 -27.00
CA LYS A 58 3.42 16.68 -26.50
C LYS A 58 3.11 15.37 -27.22
N MET A 59 4.13 14.72 -27.78
CA MET A 59 3.97 13.35 -28.24
C MET A 59 3.90 12.42 -27.03
N THR A 60 2.75 11.82 -26.79
CA THR A 60 2.53 10.83 -25.74
C THR A 60 2.25 9.48 -26.36
N LYS A 61 3.05 8.47 -26.00
CA LYS A 61 2.81 7.08 -26.40
C LYS A 61 1.75 6.48 -25.48
N ILE A 62 0.63 6.03 -26.05
CA ILE A 62 -0.43 5.34 -25.31
C ILE A 62 -0.50 3.87 -25.71
N THR A 63 -0.92 3.01 -24.77
CA THR A 63 -1.20 1.60 -25.04
C THR A 63 -2.67 1.46 -25.45
N ILE A 64 -2.91 0.95 -26.66
CA ILE A 64 -4.28 0.71 -27.16
C ILE A 64 -4.75 -0.69 -26.75
N MET A 65 -3.83 -1.65 -26.76
CA MET A 65 -4.07 -3.02 -26.32
C MET A 65 -2.92 -3.46 -25.45
N GLU A 66 -3.24 -3.93 -24.25
CA GLU A 66 -2.25 -4.51 -23.36
C GLU A 66 -1.65 -5.77 -23.97
N GLY A 67 -0.37 -5.99 -23.67
CA GLY A 67 0.29 -7.23 -23.99
C GLY A 67 -0.38 -8.37 -23.25
N ARG A 68 -0.49 -9.52 -23.90
CA ARG A 68 -1.14 -10.70 -23.30
C ARG A 68 -0.51 -11.97 -23.82
N THR A 69 -0.57 -13.02 -23.02
CA THR A 69 -0.20 -14.35 -23.47
C THR A 69 -1.42 -15.01 -24.08
N GLU A 70 -1.29 -15.49 -25.31
CA GLU A 70 -2.34 -16.22 -26.00
C GLU A 70 -1.90 -17.66 -26.29
N MET A 71 -2.83 -18.59 -26.17
CA MET A 71 -2.60 -19.97 -26.57
C MET A 71 -2.85 -20.10 -28.06
N VAL A 72 -1.80 -20.26 -28.83
CA VAL A 72 -1.85 -20.35 -30.29
C VAL A 72 -1.50 -21.76 -30.76
N LYS A 73 -2.13 -22.22 -31.84
CA LYS A 73 -1.75 -23.48 -32.48
C LYS A 73 -0.59 -23.24 -33.43
N ARG A 74 0.55 -23.86 -33.15
CA ARG A 74 1.74 -23.84 -34.02
C ARG A 74 2.09 -25.26 -34.43
N ARG A 75 2.63 -25.41 -35.64
CA ARG A 75 3.18 -26.68 -36.08
C ARG A 75 4.51 -26.90 -35.35
N ASP A 76 4.65 -28.05 -34.70
CA ASP A 76 5.91 -28.52 -34.16
C ASP A 76 6.89 -28.80 -35.31
N LYS A 77 8.00 -28.06 -35.32
CA LYS A 77 9.03 -28.14 -36.37
C LYS A 77 9.74 -29.51 -36.40
N ASN A 78 9.69 -30.25 -35.30
CA ASN A 78 10.36 -31.54 -35.15
C ASN A 78 9.40 -32.74 -35.32
N CYS A 79 8.14 -32.50 -35.68
CA CYS A 79 7.16 -33.56 -35.82
C CYS A 79 7.36 -34.37 -37.10
N THR A 80 7.41 -35.70 -36.95
CA THR A 80 7.59 -36.68 -38.04
C THR A 80 6.36 -37.56 -38.26
N LYS A 81 5.20 -37.19 -37.70
CA LYS A 81 3.98 -37.99 -37.80
C LYS A 81 3.45 -38.05 -39.25
N PRO A 82 2.88 -39.19 -39.70
CA PRO A 82 2.33 -39.33 -41.05
C PRO A 82 1.17 -38.37 -41.33
N ASN A 83 0.35 -38.09 -40.31
CA ASN A 83 -0.74 -37.12 -40.42
C ASN A 83 -0.25 -35.74 -39.95
N ILE A 84 -0.22 -34.79 -40.88
CA ILE A 84 0.25 -33.43 -40.63
C ILE A 84 -0.58 -32.66 -39.60
N LEU A 85 -1.86 -33.02 -39.43
CA LEU A 85 -2.74 -32.39 -38.45
C LEU A 85 -2.33 -32.71 -37.00
N ASP A 86 -1.69 -33.86 -36.77
CA ASP A 86 -1.21 -34.28 -35.45
C ASP A 86 0.08 -33.57 -35.02
N CYS A 87 0.65 -32.76 -35.91
CA CYS A 87 1.85 -31.96 -35.67
C CYS A 87 1.53 -30.56 -35.13
N TYR A 88 0.25 -30.18 -34.96
CA TYR A 88 -0.12 -28.90 -34.39
C TYR A 88 -0.24 -29.01 -32.87
N ILE A 89 0.57 -28.22 -32.16
CA ILE A 89 0.59 -28.13 -30.70
C ILE A 89 0.11 -26.76 -30.26
N ASN A 90 -0.44 -26.68 -29.04
CA ASN A 90 -0.77 -25.41 -28.40
C ASN A 90 0.49 -24.84 -27.75
N VAL A 91 0.84 -23.62 -28.11
CA VAL A 91 1.99 -22.89 -27.58
C VAL A 91 1.47 -21.61 -26.94
N MET A 92 1.94 -21.30 -25.74
CA MET A 92 1.72 -19.99 -25.13
C MET A 92 2.65 -18.99 -25.80
N GLU A 93 2.09 -18.01 -26.50
CA GLU A 93 2.82 -16.97 -27.22
C GLU A 93 2.54 -15.61 -26.59
N GLU A 94 3.58 -14.82 -26.35
CA GLU A 94 3.45 -13.46 -25.85
C GLU A 94 3.11 -12.51 -27.00
N VAL A 95 1.89 -11.97 -26.98
CA VAL A 95 1.47 -10.90 -27.88
C VAL A 95 1.89 -9.57 -27.25
N PRO A 96 2.80 -8.80 -27.88
CA PRO A 96 3.26 -7.54 -27.31
C PRO A 96 2.13 -6.49 -27.29
N PRO A 97 2.21 -5.49 -26.39
CA PRO A 97 1.23 -4.42 -26.36
C PRO A 97 1.23 -3.62 -27.66
N VAL A 98 0.05 -3.27 -28.14
CA VAL A 98 -0.12 -2.38 -29.29
C VAL A 98 -0.15 -0.95 -28.78
N THR A 99 0.77 -0.12 -29.28
CA THR A 99 0.95 1.26 -28.83
C THR A 99 0.80 2.25 -29.98
N MET A 100 0.36 3.46 -29.67
CA MET A 100 0.17 4.54 -30.65
C MET A 100 0.71 5.85 -30.07
N ASN A 101 1.42 6.60 -30.91
CA ASN A 101 1.85 7.95 -30.56
C ASN A 101 0.69 8.92 -30.82
N LEU A 102 0.31 9.64 -29.78
CA LEU A 102 -0.68 10.71 -29.85
C LEU A 102 -0.02 12.05 -29.62
N TYR A 103 -0.47 13.04 -30.37
CA TYR A 103 -0.19 14.45 -30.11
C TYR A 103 -1.18 14.92 -29.04
N THR A 104 -0.71 15.15 -27.82
CA THR A 104 -1.56 15.57 -26.70
C THR A 104 -1.34 17.03 -26.31
N LEU A 105 -2.43 17.70 -25.94
CA LEU A 105 -2.46 19.05 -25.41
C LEU A 105 -2.40 19.02 -23.88
N ALA A 106 -1.97 20.14 -23.29
CA ALA A 106 -1.96 20.30 -21.84
C ALA A 106 -3.37 20.36 -21.22
N GLY A 107 -4.36 20.80 -22.00
CA GLY A 107 -5.75 20.96 -21.56
C GLY A 107 -6.66 21.40 -22.72
N PRO A 108 -7.98 21.48 -22.48
CA PRO A 108 -8.96 21.86 -23.49
C PRO A 108 -8.91 23.36 -23.82
N ASP A 109 -8.30 24.17 -22.95
CA ASP A 109 -8.22 25.63 -23.11
C ASP A 109 -7.18 26.06 -24.17
N VAL A 110 -6.36 25.12 -24.63
CA VAL A 110 -5.27 25.38 -25.60
C VAL A 110 -5.83 25.63 -27.01
N THR A 111 -6.85 24.87 -27.42
CA THR A 111 -7.55 25.00 -28.70
C THR A 111 -8.88 24.26 -28.62
N THR A 112 -9.82 24.57 -29.50
CA THR A 112 -11.06 23.79 -29.68
C THR A 112 -10.87 22.56 -30.57
N GLU A 113 -9.72 22.43 -31.23
CA GLU A 113 -9.40 21.32 -32.14
C GLU A 113 -8.78 20.14 -31.40
N TYR A 114 -9.61 19.47 -30.59
CA TYR A 114 -9.19 18.27 -29.87
C TYR A 114 -10.29 17.22 -29.77
N ASP A 115 -9.86 15.98 -29.57
CA ASP A 115 -10.68 14.88 -29.08
C ASP A 115 -10.21 14.48 -27.66
N THR A 116 -11.04 13.73 -26.94
CA THR A 116 -10.69 13.27 -25.58
C THR A 116 -10.63 11.75 -25.53
N ARG A 117 -9.61 11.23 -24.86
CA ARG A 117 -9.50 9.81 -24.56
C ARG A 117 -9.22 9.60 -23.09
N LYS A 118 -10.00 8.72 -22.47
CA LYS A 118 -9.81 8.28 -21.09
C LYS A 118 -9.01 6.99 -21.08
N GLU A 119 -8.02 6.93 -20.19
CA GLU A 119 -7.16 5.78 -19.98
C GLU A 119 -7.16 5.44 -18.50
N LYS A 120 -7.38 4.16 -18.16
CA LYS A 120 -7.19 3.68 -16.78
C LYS A 120 -5.71 3.36 -16.59
N VAL A 121 -5.03 4.13 -15.76
CA VAL A 121 -3.61 3.94 -15.44
C VAL A 121 -3.46 3.48 -14.00
N GLN A 122 -2.54 2.55 -13.77
CA GLN A 122 -2.12 2.18 -12.41
C GLN A 122 -1.04 3.16 -11.96
N VAL A 123 -1.27 3.84 -10.84
CA VAL A 123 -0.34 4.79 -10.24
C VAL A 123 0.12 4.27 -8.89
N VAL A 124 1.42 4.35 -8.64
CA VAL A 124 1.99 4.01 -7.34
C VAL A 124 1.77 5.21 -6.41
N ARG A 125 0.92 5.03 -5.40
CA ARG A 125 0.67 6.04 -4.35
C ARG A 125 1.70 5.97 -3.24
N ARG A 126 2.18 4.76 -2.92
CA ARG A 126 3.26 4.51 -1.97
C ARG A 126 4.19 3.46 -2.55
N GLU A 127 5.48 3.74 -2.58
CA GLU A 127 6.51 2.79 -2.99
C GLU A 127 6.68 1.65 -1.97
N ALA A 128 7.17 0.50 -2.44
CA ALA A 128 7.62 -0.57 -1.56
C ALA A 128 8.88 -0.13 -0.81
N GLY A 129 9.09 -0.66 0.40
CA GLY A 129 10.32 -0.38 1.14
C GLY A 129 10.22 -0.63 2.63
N GLN A 130 10.97 0.15 3.40
CA GLN A 130 10.94 0.09 4.86
C GLN A 130 10.38 1.37 5.46
N GLN A 131 9.59 1.22 6.52
CA GLN A 131 9.01 2.32 7.27
C GLN A 131 9.21 2.09 8.77
N GLU A 132 9.59 3.15 9.49
CA GLU A 132 9.59 3.12 10.95
C GLU A 132 8.16 3.20 11.46
N VAL A 133 7.75 2.21 12.26
CA VAL A 133 6.39 2.12 12.81
C VAL A 133 6.41 1.81 14.30
N ASP A 134 5.34 2.20 14.98
CA ASP A 134 5.14 1.90 16.39
C ASP A 134 4.70 0.43 16.56
N ILE A 135 5.42 -0.28 17.42
CA ILE A 135 5.21 -1.70 17.72
C ILE A 135 4.88 -1.94 19.18
N VAL A 136 4.26 -3.10 19.42
CA VAL A 136 4.11 -3.63 20.77
C VAL A 136 5.50 -4.05 21.26
N CYS A 137 6.02 -3.32 22.25
CA CYS A 137 7.27 -3.69 22.94
C CYS A 137 7.25 -5.16 23.38
N THR A 138 8.37 -5.89 23.23
CA THR A 138 8.47 -7.32 23.59
C THR A 138 7.99 -7.61 25.01
N LYS A 139 8.34 -6.76 25.98
CA LYS A 139 7.91 -6.87 27.39
C LYS A 139 6.39 -6.74 27.61
N ASN A 140 5.68 -6.12 26.67
CA ASN A 140 4.23 -5.89 26.73
C ASN A 140 3.43 -6.95 25.96
N ARG A 141 4.09 -7.93 25.34
CA ARG A 141 3.44 -9.04 24.60
C ARG A 141 2.98 -10.15 25.54
N SER A 142 2.06 -9.80 26.44
CA SER A 142 1.53 -10.74 27.43
C SER A 142 0.76 -11.89 26.78
N LYS A 143 0.71 -13.05 27.44
CA LYS A 143 -0.10 -14.21 27.01
C LYS A 143 -1.56 -13.83 26.75
N SER A 144 -2.12 -12.96 27.59
CA SER A 144 -3.49 -12.48 27.41
C SER A 144 -3.67 -11.65 26.13
N LEU A 145 -2.69 -10.82 25.77
CA LEU A 145 -2.73 -10.05 24.53
C LEU A 145 -2.64 -10.99 23.32
N ILE A 146 -1.71 -11.95 23.35
CA ILE A 146 -1.56 -12.92 22.25
C ILE A 146 -2.81 -13.78 22.08
N ASN A 147 -3.46 -14.19 23.17
CA ASN A 147 -4.76 -14.87 23.09
C ASN A 147 -5.84 -14.03 22.37
N LYS A 148 -5.90 -12.72 22.62
CA LYS A 148 -6.84 -11.82 21.94
C LYS A 148 -6.52 -11.74 20.43
N ILE A 149 -5.24 -11.61 20.09
CA ILE A 149 -4.76 -11.56 18.70
C ILE A 149 -5.11 -12.84 17.96
N GLN A 150 -4.77 -14.01 18.52
CA GLN A 150 -5.08 -15.31 17.91
C GLN A 150 -6.59 -15.47 17.68
N LYS A 151 -7.44 -15.10 18.66
CA LYS A 151 -8.90 -15.12 18.49
C LYS A 151 -9.36 -14.19 17.37
N ALA A 152 -8.82 -12.98 17.30
CA ALA A 152 -9.16 -12.00 16.26
C ALA A 152 -8.74 -12.50 14.86
N LEU A 153 -7.55 -13.09 14.74
CA LEU A 153 -7.08 -13.70 13.49
C LEU A 153 -7.94 -14.91 13.09
N ILE A 154 -8.31 -15.79 14.03
CA ILE A 154 -9.24 -16.89 13.75
C ILE A 154 -10.58 -16.36 13.20
N ALA A 155 -11.08 -15.25 13.74
CA ALA A 155 -12.29 -14.59 13.23
C ALA A 155 -12.10 -13.99 11.83
N GLN A 156 -10.87 -13.71 11.38
CA GLN A 156 -10.54 -13.33 10.00
C GLN A 156 -10.30 -14.55 9.09
N GLY A 157 -10.42 -15.78 9.60
CA GLY A 157 -10.27 -17.03 8.83
C GLY A 157 -8.91 -17.70 8.93
N TYR A 158 -8.01 -17.22 9.80
CA TYR A 158 -6.70 -17.85 9.97
C TYR A 158 -6.79 -19.15 10.80
N PRO A 159 -6.24 -20.28 10.32
CA PRO A 159 -6.30 -21.57 11.02
C PRO A 159 -5.27 -21.66 12.16
N LEU A 160 -5.56 -20.99 13.28
CA LEU A 160 -4.69 -20.94 14.46
C LEU A 160 -5.28 -21.66 15.68
N THR A 161 -4.41 -22.04 16.60
CA THR A 161 -4.78 -22.50 17.94
C THR A 161 -4.57 -21.37 18.95
N VAL A 162 -5.54 -21.13 19.83
CA VAL A 162 -5.40 -20.13 20.90
C VAL A 162 -4.57 -20.74 22.04
N ASN A 163 -3.27 -20.46 22.03
CA ASN A 163 -2.31 -20.93 23.05
C ASN A 163 -1.62 -19.78 23.81
N GLY A 164 -1.76 -18.54 23.32
CA GLY A 164 -1.19 -17.34 23.90
C GLY A 164 0.32 -17.22 23.71
N THR A 165 0.88 -18.04 22.82
CA THR A 165 2.29 -18.03 22.43
C THR A 165 2.42 -17.38 21.07
N LEU A 166 3.36 -16.44 20.94
CA LEU A 166 3.68 -15.82 19.65
C LEU A 166 4.59 -16.75 18.82
N ASP A 167 4.03 -17.89 18.43
CA ASP A 167 4.72 -18.92 17.65
C ASP A 167 4.83 -18.55 16.16
N GLN A 168 5.51 -19.40 15.39
CA GLN A 168 5.72 -19.17 13.96
C GLN A 168 4.39 -19.04 13.19
N ALA A 169 3.40 -19.88 13.49
CA ALA A 169 2.08 -19.82 12.85
C ALA A 169 1.37 -18.48 13.12
N THR A 170 1.43 -18.01 14.37
CA THR A 170 0.88 -16.72 14.77
C THR A 170 1.60 -15.56 14.09
N ASN A 171 2.95 -15.57 14.04
CA ASN A 171 3.74 -14.53 13.37
C ASN A 171 3.47 -14.44 11.86
N LEU A 172 3.35 -15.59 11.19
CA LEU A 172 3.01 -15.65 9.78
C LEU A 172 1.59 -15.12 9.52
N SER A 173 0.62 -15.49 10.36
CA SER A 173 -0.76 -15.00 10.23
C SER A 173 -0.88 -13.50 10.49
N ILE A 174 -0.12 -12.96 11.45
CA ILE A 174 -0.01 -11.50 11.66
C ILE A 174 0.55 -10.82 10.41
N SER A 175 1.63 -11.35 9.84
CA SER A 175 2.27 -10.77 8.66
C SER A 175 1.36 -10.81 7.43
N ASP A 176 0.65 -11.92 7.23
CA ASP A 176 -0.34 -12.04 6.15
C ASP A 176 -1.51 -11.08 6.34
N PHE A 177 -2.05 -10.99 7.56
CA PHE A 177 -3.11 -10.03 7.88
C PHE A 177 -2.65 -8.60 7.60
N GLN A 178 -1.44 -8.21 8.01
CA GLN A 178 -0.86 -6.90 7.74
C GLN A 178 -0.80 -6.60 6.26
N LYS A 179 -0.30 -7.54 5.44
CA LYS A 179 -0.27 -7.39 3.98
C LYS A 179 -1.66 -7.23 3.38
N SER A 180 -2.64 -8.02 3.84
CA SER A 180 -4.03 -7.94 3.38
C SER A 180 -4.68 -6.57 3.65
N LYS A 181 -4.17 -5.84 4.64
CA LYS A 181 -4.61 -4.51 5.05
C LYS A 181 -3.67 -3.40 4.59
N SER A 182 -2.68 -3.72 3.75
CA SER A 182 -1.64 -2.79 3.26
C SER A 182 -0.81 -2.12 4.37
N LEU A 183 -0.72 -2.75 5.54
CA LEU A 183 0.04 -2.28 6.70
C LEU A 183 1.52 -2.68 6.61
N ALA A 184 2.36 -2.04 7.42
CA ALA A 184 3.73 -2.51 7.62
C ALA A 184 3.74 -3.88 8.31
N TYR A 185 4.60 -4.79 7.83
CA TYR A 185 4.58 -6.20 8.24
C TYR A 185 5.93 -6.73 8.73
N GLY A 186 5.87 -7.85 9.44
CA GLY A 186 7.04 -8.57 9.98
C GLY A 186 7.21 -8.47 11.50
N ASP A 187 6.40 -7.64 12.17
CA ASP A 187 6.30 -7.63 13.63
C ASP A 187 4.92 -7.12 14.09
N LEU A 188 4.59 -7.25 15.37
CA LEU A 188 3.31 -6.82 15.93
C LEU A 188 3.24 -5.29 16.10
N THR A 189 2.67 -4.60 15.12
CA THR A 189 2.47 -3.14 15.16
C THR A 189 1.26 -2.74 15.99
N LEU A 190 1.25 -1.50 16.50
CA LEU A 190 0.06 -0.93 17.16
C LEU A 190 -1.10 -0.76 16.17
N GLU A 191 -0.80 -0.45 14.91
CA GLU A 191 -1.77 -0.36 13.82
C GLU A 191 -2.47 -1.71 13.56
N THR A 192 -1.74 -2.83 13.63
CA THR A 192 -2.32 -4.18 13.54
C THR A 192 -3.31 -4.43 14.68
N LEU A 193 -2.99 -4.03 15.91
CA LEU A 193 -3.94 -4.16 17.03
C LEU A 193 -5.23 -3.37 16.75
N ALA A 194 -5.09 -2.12 16.30
CA ALA A 194 -6.23 -1.28 15.94
C ALA A 194 -7.07 -1.90 14.81
N ALA A 195 -6.44 -2.42 13.76
CA ALA A 195 -7.09 -3.08 12.64
C ALA A 195 -7.80 -4.40 13.04
N LEU A 196 -7.31 -5.09 14.07
CA LEU A 196 -7.96 -6.26 14.67
C LEU A 196 -9.03 -5.88 15.72
N GLY A 197 -9.25 -4.58 15.98
CA GLY A 197 -10.20 -4.09 16.98
C GLY A 197 -9.75 -4.32 18.44
N ILE A 198 -8.45 -4.49 18.67
CA ILE A 198 -7.87 -4.74 19.99
C ILE A 198 -7.38 -3.40 20.57
N LYS A 199 -7.97 -2.99 21.69
CA LYS A 199 -7.60 -1.81 22.48
C LYS A 199 -6.71 -2.17 23.65
#